data_AF-A0A6M1NFF7-F1
#
_entry.id   AF-A0A6M1NFF7-F1
#
_cell.length_a   1.000
_cell.length_b   1.000
_cell.length_c   1.000
_cell.angle_alpha   90.00
_cell.angle_beta   90.00
_cell.angle_gamma   90.00
#
_symmetry.space_group_name_H-M   'P 1'
#
loop_
_entity.id
_entity.type
_entity.pdbx_description
1 polymer ?
#
loop_
_entity_poly.entity_id
_entity_poly.type
_entity_poly.pdbx_seq_one_letter_code
_entity_poly.pdbx_strand_id
1 'polypeptide(L)'
;MRRFIDKKRGGRKGHLIALLSLAILCCFSAATTAAGQPQTAGEDIQVHRNIRYGEKPKGIGQDTTSDRTLDLYLPENRAGKLPVFMFVHGGGFAGGDKGNAGTQAFCTKLAKHGFAVISINYYLTLKHEKTAGASCTANMSKGLPTKGFHPKLQEAVKNASNDAQLALQWIKDNTDVYRFDLSSVAISGGSAGAMTALYTAYASGQTILPIQAVVNLWGGLENSNHIKSGAPALLTYHGDQDKLIHVDYAYDLEKKMKEIGSDLSETHVFQGKGHAIYNYITAEKTEEIVGFLKSVLQLDNVKVQRIGTVQGLDVTEDEIQREMRKYRAEVFRLVVQKNGLKNSGSAFWQESQVDGVKAIDILRAKAISALTTIKVQEKMLVERNLWPYTSYPEFLADLRRNNESRRNTVTDNQVMYGPVEFDEQTFFDYRFNNALIQLKHRLVAEGVIVITEGDLENKFKKLQETVYNDEKYTLKEFTRQVRDAYIEDAYAALVAINTKAAKIDIK
;
A
#
# COMPACT_ATOMS: atom_id res chain seq x y z
N MET A 1 1.45 26.56 80.18
CA MET A 1 0.08 26.01 80.24
C MET A 1 0.14 24.47 80.21
N ARG A 2 -1.00 23.78 80.31
CA ARG A 2 -1.18 22.31 80.24
C ARG A 2 -0.62 21.75 78.90
N ARG A 3 -0.15 20.49 78.76
CA ARG A 3 0.03 19.34 79.69
C ARG A 3 1.07 18.33 79.08
N PHE A 4 1.78 17.61 79.96
CA PHE A 4 2.30 16.22 79.91
C PHE A 4 2.34 15.43 78.56
N ILE A 5 3.44 14.77 78.14
CA ILE A 5 4.12 13.57 78.76
C ILE A 5 3.18 12.33 78.70
N ASP A 6 3.54 11.13 78.23
CA ASP A 6 4.80 10.33 78.21
C ASP A 6 4.89 9.50 76.88
N LYS A 7 5.59 8.36 76.63
CA LYS A 7 6.40 7.39 77.41
C LYS A 7 7.43 6.63 76.54
N LYS A 8 8.50 6.16 77.21
CA LYS A 8 9.43 4.99 77.01
C LYS A 8 9.42 4.19 75.69
N ARG A 9 10.56 3.84 75.05
CA ARG A 9 11.87 3.22 75.46
C ARG A 9 11.88 1.68 75.60
N GLY A 10 12.73 1.01 74.80
CA GLY A 10 13.25 -0.35 75.00
C GLY A 10 13.70 -1.01 73.67
N GLY A 11 14.79 -1.80 73.57
CA GLY A 11 15.88 -1.98 74.54
C GLY A 11 16.77 -3.23 74.33
N ARG A 12 17.98 -3.03 73.75
CA ARG A 12 19.19 -3.89 73.86
C ARG A 12 19.26 -5.26 73.15
N LYS A 13 20.48 -5.52 72.65
CA LYS A 13 21.19 -6.82 72.44
C LYS A 13 20.83 -7.71 71.23
N GLY A 14 21.84 -7.89 70.38
CA GLY A 14 22.11 -9.01 69.48
C GLY A 14 23.57 -8.87 69.02
N HIS A 15 24.38 -9.92 69.04
CA HIS A 15 25.82 -9.84 68.76
C HIS A 15 26.27 -10.95 67.81
N LEU A 16 26.93 -10.52 66.72
CA LEU A 16 28.14 -11.13 66.12
C LEU A 16 28.04 -12.51 65.44
N ILE A 17 28.97 -12.74 64.49
CA ILE A 17 29.36 -14.01 63.83
C ILE A 17 28.31 -14.56 62.83
N ALA A 18 28.61 -14.98 61.60
CA ALA A 18 29.67 -14.72 60.59
C ALA A 18 29.12 -15.24 59.22
N LEU A 19 29.79 -15.36 58.07
CA LEU A 19 31.21 -15.40 57.66
C LEU A 19 31.25 -15.10 56.13
N LEU A 20 32.39 -14.69 55.56
CA LEU A 20 32.52 -14.43 54.10
C LEU A 20 32.73 -15.71 53.29
N SER A 21 32.06 -15.84 52.13
CA SER A 21 32.65 -16.47 50.93
C SER A 21 31.92 -16.11 49.61
N LEU A 22 32.73 -15.79 48.59
CA LEU A 22 32.52 -15.80 47.13
C LEU A 22 31.13 -15.48 46.52
N ALA A 23 31.05 -14.32 45.85
CA ALA A 23 30.79 -14.25 44.41
C ALA A 23 31.27 -12.90 43.84
N ILE A 24 32.23 -12.90 42.91
CA ILE A 24 32.64 -11.68 42.17
C ILE A 24 31.78 -11.57 40.92
N LEU A 25 30.80 -10.66 40.92
CA LEU A 25 29.98 -10.37 39.76
C LEU A 25 30.74 -9.44 38.80
N CYS A 26 31.25 -9.97 37.69
CA CYS A 26 31.97 -9.17 36.71
C CYS A 26 31.05 -8.15 36.04
N CYS A 27 31.54 -6.91 35.87
CA CYS A 27 30.79 -5.86 35.21
C CYS A 27 30.64 -6.12 33.71
N PHE A 28 29.41 -6.21 33.23
CA PHE A 28 29.07 -5.79 31.87
C PHE A 28 28.00 -4.71 31.95
N SER A 29 28.36 -3.50 31.51
CA SER A 29 27.45 -2.37 31.42
C SER A 29 26.46 -2.60 30.28
N ALA A 30 25.27 -3.09 30.61
CA ALA A 30 24.15 -3.14 29.69
C ALA A 30 23.70 -1.70 29.36
N ALA A 31 24.35 -1.08 28.38
CA ALA A 31 23.85 0.11 27.73
C ALA A 31 22.55 -0.26 27.01
N THR A 32 21.42 0.02 27.66
CA THR A 32 20.09 -0.16 27.08
C THR A 32 19.88 0.87 25.98
N THR A 33 20.42 0.59 24.80
CA THR A 33 19.90 1.13 23.55
C THR A 33 18.45 0.67 23.45
N ALA A 34 17.53 1.52 23.89
CA ALA A 34 16.12 1.33 23.62
C ALA A 34 15.99 1.20 22.10
N ALA A 35 15.62 0.00 21.64
CA ALA A 35 15.31 -0.22 20.24
C ALA A 35 14.14 0.71 19.92
N GLY A 36 14.43 1.79 19.21
CA GLY A 36 13.40 2.73 18.82
C GLY A 36 12.33 1.98 18.07
N GLN A 37 11.10 2.01 18.58
CA GLN A 37 9.95 1.72 17.72
C GLN A 37 10.09 2.62 16.48
N PRO A 38 9.76 2.14 15.27
CA PRO A 38 9.82 2.97 14.08
C PRO A 38 8.94 4.19 14.30
N GLN A 39 9.58 5.31 14.64
CA GLN A 39 8.91 6.54 14.99
C GLN A 39 8.21 6.99 13.71
N THR A 40 6.88 6.98 13.72
CA THR A 40 6.07 7.37 12.56
C THR A 40 6.44 8.80 12.22
N ALA A 41 7.23 8.97 11.17
CA ALA A 41 7.61 10.28 10.67
C ALA A 41 6.30 11.02 10.39
N GLY A 42 6.13 12.18 11.02
CA GLY A 42 4.90 12.94 10.88
C GLY A 42 4.70 13.32 9.43
N GLU A 43 3.76 12.66 8.74
CA GLU A 43 3.35 13.09 7.41
C GLU A 43 2.59 14.41 7.55
N ASP A 44 3.34 15.50 7.45
CA ASP A 44 2.79 16.82 7.22
C ASP A 44 2.14 16.84 5.82
N ILE A 45 0.96 17.45 5.78
CA ILE A 45 0.09 17.50 4.61
C ILE A 45 0.06 18.95 4.13
N GLN A 46 0.64 19.18 2.95
CA GLN A 46 0.58 20.47 2.28
C GLN A 46 -0.85 20.69 1.76
N VAL A 47 -1.51 21.75 2.21
CA VAL A 47 -2.89 22.08 1.79
C VAL A 47 -2.93 23.39 1.01
N HIS A 48 -3.20 23.31 -0.28
CA HIS A 48 -3.43 24.46 -1.16
C HIS A 48 -4.91 24.80 -1.13
N ARG A 49 -5.26 26.03 -0.72
CA ARG A 49 -6.65 26.46 -0.48
C ARG A 49 -7.23 27.29 -1.63
N ASN A 50 -8.52 27.13 -1.88
CA ASN A 50 -9.33 27.96 -2.78
C ASN A 50 -8.81 28.06 -4.23
N ILE A 51 -8.15 27.02 -4.74
CA ILE A 51 -7.74 26.95 -6.15
C ILE A 51 -8.99 26.99 -7.02
N ARG A 52 -9.03 27.86 -8.03
CA ARG A 52 -10.14 27.91 -8.99
C ARG A 52 -10.00 26.81 -10.04
N TYR A 53 -11.03 25.99 -10.20
CA TYR A 53 -11.09 24.94 -11.22
C TYR A 53 -12.03 25.24 -12.40
N GLY A 54 -12.83 26.31 -12.31
CA GLY A 54 -13.70 26.75 -13.39
C GLY A 54 -14.16 28.20 -13.26
N GLU A 55 -14.83 28.70 -14.31
CA GLU A 55 -15.42 30.04 -14.32
C GLU A 55 -16.37 30.25 -13.13
N LYS A 56 -16.30 31.42 -12.49
CA LYS A 56 -17.19 31.78 -11.39
C LYS A 56 -18.65 31.79 -11.88
N PRO A 57 -19.58 31.02 -11.25
CA PRO A 57 -20.99 31.04 -11.63
C PRO A 57 -21.60 32.44 -11.56
N LYS A 58 -22.47 32.75 -12.52
CA LYS A 58 -23.21 34.03 -12.56
C LYS A 58 -24.25 34.06 -11.43
N GLY A 59 -24.62 35.26 -10.98
CA GLY A 59 -25.66 35.45 -9.95
C GLY A 59 -25.22 35.29 -8.49
N ILE A 60 -24.16 34.52 -8.18
CA ILE A 60 -23.79 34.19 -6.78
C ILE A 60 -23.20 35.36 -5.97
N GLY A 61 -22.91 36.51 -6.59
CA GLY A 61 -22.39 37.70 -5.90
C GLY A 61 -21.08 37.43 -5.15
N GLN A 62 -21.10 37.61 -3.83
CA GLN A 62 -19.96 37.35 -2.94
C GLN A 62 -19.93 35.92 -2.35
N ASP A 63 -20.87 35.05 -2.71
CA ASP A 63 -20.99 33.71 -2.12
C ASP A 63 -19.88 32.76 -2.61
N THR A 64 -18.85 32.56 -1.79
CA THR A 64 -17.74 31.64 -2.06
C THR A 64 -18.12 30.17 -1.93
N THR A 65 -19.21 29.84 -1.21
CA THR A 65 -19.61 28.43 -1.01
C THR A 65 -20.33 27.85 -2.25
N SER A 66 -20.71 28.71 -3.19
CA SER A 66 -21.27 28.32 -4.50
C SER A 66 -20.31 28.58 -5.67
N ASP A 67 -19.03 28.85 -5.39
CA ASP A 67 -18.02 29.16 -6.40
C ASP A 67 -17.15 27.94 -6.72
N ARG A 68 -16.68 27.83 -7.97
CA ARG A 68 -15.90 26.71 -8.51
C ARG A 68 -14.45 26.72 -8.01
N THR A 69 -14.30 26.43 -6.72
CA THR A 69 -13.02 26.40 -6.01
C THR A 69 -12.83 25.08 -5.28
N LEU A 70 -11.58 24.63 -5.18
CA LEU A 70 -11.17 23.41 -4.50
C LEU A 70 -10.06 23.67 -3.48
N ASP A 71 -9.94 22.76 -2.53
CA ASP A 71 -8.79 22.62 -1.65
C ASP A 71 -8.08 21.30 -2.01
N LEU A 72 -6.76 21.38 -2.23
CA LEU A 72 -5.92 20.24 -2.59
C LEU A 72 -4.99 19.91 -1.41
N TYR A 73 -5.11 18.68 -0.91
CA TYR A 73 -4.30 18.13 0.18
C TYR A 73 -3.30 17.12 -0.41
N LEU A 74 -2.01 17.29 -0.10
CA LEU A 74 -0.92 16.46 -0.63
C LEU A 74 0.03 16.01 0.48
N PRO A 75 0.50 14.75 0.49
CA PRO A 75 1.68 14.38 1.27
C PRO A 75 2.93 15.11 0.71
N GLU A 76 3.78 15.61 1.61
CA GLU A 76 4.99 16.35 1.22
C GLU A 76 6.05 15.44 0.58
N ASN A 77 6.33 14.27 1.18
CA ASN A 77 7.38 13.35 0.74
C ASN A 77 6.93 12.37 -0.36
N ARG A 78 6.34 12.87 -1.45
CA ARG A 78 5.73 12.05 -2.51
C ARG A 78 6.71 11.44 -3.53
N ALA A 79 6.98 10.14 -3.37
CA ALA A 79 7.83 9.33 -4.24
C ALA A 79 7.08 8.71 -5.45
N GLY A 80 6.51 9.54 -6.33
CA GLY A 80 5.88 9.05 -7.58
C GLY A 80 4.70 9.89 -8.05
N LYS A 81 3.74 9.24 -8.72
CA LYS A 81 2.38 9.77 -8.95
C LYS A 81 1.46 9.32 -7.80
N LEU A 82 0.52 10.16 -7.43
CA LEU A 82 -0.44 9.94 -6.34
C LEU A 82 -1.82 9.55 -6.88
N PRO A 83 -2.48 8.52 -6.34
CA PRO A 83 -3.89 8.25 -6.61
C PRO A 83 -4.77 9.42 -6.15
N VAL A 84 -5.83 9.69 -6.91
CA VAL A 84 -6.68 10.85 -6.73
C VAL A 84 -7.95 10.47 -5.99
N PHE A 85 -8.32 11.23 -4.95
CA PHE A 85 -9.61 11.10 -4.28
C PHE A 85 -10.33 12.45 -4.27
N MET A 86 -11.41 12.58 -5.06
CA MET A 86 -12.21 13.80 -5.12
C MET A 86 -13.39 13.74 -4.16
N PHE A 87 -13.52 14.71 -3.26
CA PHE A 87 -14.58 14.77 -2.24
C PHE A 87 -15.53 15.97 -2.40
N VAL A 88 -16.81 15.67 -2.60
CA VAL A 88 -17.90 16.66 -2.74
C VAL A 88 -18.66 16.81 -1.41
N HIS A 89 -18.75 18.02 -0.87
CA HIS A 89 -19.41 18.23 0.42
C HIS A 89 -20.94 18.08 0.36
N GLY A 90 -21.54 17.68 1.49
CA GLY A 90 -22.99 17.67 1.66
C GLY A 90 -23.59 19.07 1.90
N GLY A 91 -24.93 19.13 1.99
CA GLY A 91 -25.66 20.39 2.23
C GLY A 91 -26.93 20.58 1.39
N GLY A 92 -27.52 19.50 0.85
CA GLY A 92 -28.82 19.54 0.17
C GLY A 92 -28.88 20.43 -1.08
N PHE A 93 -27.74 20.66 -1.76
CA PHE A 93 -27.57 21.64 -2.85
C PHE A 93 -27.94 23.09 -2.48
N ALA A 94 -28.10 23.39 -1.18
CA ALA A 94 -28.56 24.68 -0.65
C ALA A 94 -27.59 25.32 0.36
N GLY A 95 -26.55 24.59 0.78
CA GLY A 95 -25.53 25.02 1.72
C GLY A 95 -24.34 24.06 1.74
N GLY A 96 -23.49 24.20 2.76
CA GLY A 96 -22.21 23.48 2.85
C GLY A 96 -21.05 24.24 2.20
N ASP A 97 -19.84 23.78 2.49
CA ASP A 97 -18.55 24.28 1.98
C ASP A 97 -17.45 23.21 2.22
N LYS A 98 -16.45 23.10 1.36
CA LYS A 98 -15.27 22.21 1.49
C LYS A 98 -14.43 22.51 2.74
N GLY A 99 -14.47 23.74 3.23
CA GLY A 99 -13.78 24.22 4.43
C GLY A 99 -14.43 23.82 5.75
N ASN A 100 -15.54 23.08 5.76
CA ASN A 100 -16.13 22.57 7.01
C ASN A 100 -15.16 21.63 7.74
N ALA A 101 -14.99 21.81 9.06
CA ALA A 101 -13.95 21.12 9.84
C ALA A 101 -13.97 19.58 9.72
N GLY A 102 -15.15 18.96 9.69
CA GLY A 102 -15.27 17.51 9.47
C GLY A 102 -14.83 17.06 8.07
N THR A 103 -15.11 17.86 7.04
CA THR A 103 -14.61 17.63 5.67
C THR A 103 -13.10 17.79 5.61
N GLN A 104 -12.54 18.84 6.22
CA GLN A 104 -11.10 19.03 6.29
C GLN A 104 -10.39 17.88 7.02
N ALA A 105 -10.94 17.41 8.15
CA ALA A 105 -10.38 16.31 8.93
C ALA A 105 -10.36 14.99 8.13
N PHE A 106 -11.47 14.65 7.48
CA PHE A 106 -11.56 13.47 6.61
C PHE A 106 -10.58 13.53 5.43
N CYS A 107 -10.52 14.68 4.73
CA CYS A 107 -9.59 14.86 3.61
C CYS A 107 -8.12 14.81 4.05
N THR A 108 -7.80 15.39 5.21
CA THR A 108 -6.44 15.37 5.77
C THR A 108 -6.04 13.96 6.21
N LYS A 109 -6.97 13.18 6.79
CA LYS A 109 -6.69 11.78 7.15
C LYS A 109 -6.42 10.94 5.89
N LEU A 110 -7.28 11.02 4.86
CA LEU A 110 -7.04 10.32 3.60
C LEU A 110 -5.72 10.70 2.91
N ALA A 111 -5.31 11.97 2.97
CA ALA A 111 -4.02 12.39 2.39
C ALA A 111 -2.81 11.70 3.06
N LYS A 112 -2.90 11.35 4.36
CA LYS A 112 -1.89 10.57 5.12
C LYS A 112 -1.90 9.06 4.81
N HIS A 113 -2.68 8.62 3.83
CA HIS A 113 -2.60 7.27 3.26
C HIS A 113 -2.09 7.30 1.81
N GLY A 114 -1.39 8.38 1.41
CA GLY A 114 -0.76 8.52 0.11
C GLY A 114 -1.66 9.03 -1.03
N PHE A 115 -2.87 9.53 -0.72
CA PHE A 115 -3.78 10.09 -1.73
C PHE A 115 -3.55 11.58 -1.97
N ALA A 116 -3.67 12.00 -3.23
CA ALA A 116 -3.95 13.38 -3.57
C ALA A 116 -5.45 13.64 -3.37
N VAL A 117 -5.83 14.37 -2.31
CA VAL A 117 -7.23 14.61 -1.99
C VAL A 117 -7.67 15.99 -2.47
N ILE A 118 -8.72 16.04 -3.29
CA ILE A 118 -9.28 17.26 -3.87
C ILE A 118 -10.69 17.45 -3.29
N SER A 119 -10.93 18.46 -2.46
CA SER A 119 -12.30 18.76 -1.98
C SER A 119 -12.86 20.00 -2.64
N ILE A 120 -14.08 19.91 -3.20
CA ILE A 120 -14.65 20.96 -4.06
C ILE A 120 -15.87 21.65 -3.44
N ASN A 121 -15.96 22.98 -3.63
CA ASN A 121 -17.22 23.70 -3.66
C ASN A 121 -17.81 23.59 -5.07
N TYR A 122 -19.14 23.72 -5.19
CA TYR A 122 -19.90 23.58 -6.44
C TYR A 122 -21.13 24.49 -6.41
N TYR A 123 -21.74 24.77 -7.57
CA TYR A 123 -22.89 25.67 -7.64
C TYR A 123 -24.12 25.11 -6.89
N LEU A 124 -24.41 25.72 -5.74
CA LEU A 124 -25.54 25.35 -4.87
C LEU A 124 -26.87 25.82 -5.47
N THR A 125 -27.35 25.09 -6.48
CA THR A 125 -28.55 25.42 -7.27
C THR A 125 -29.76 25.71 -6.37
N LEU A 126 -30.00 24.94 -5.30
CA LEU A 126 -31.14 25.14 -4.39
C LEU A 126 -30.92 26.27 -3.35
N LYS A 127 -29.72 26.86 -3.29
CA LYS A 127 -29.44 28.08 -2.49
C LYS A 127 -29.96 29.32 -3.20
N HIS A 128 -29.73 29.39 -4.52
CA HIS A 128 -30.04 30.54 -5.37
C HIS A 128 -31.41 30.41 -6.08
N GLU A 129 -31.82 29.19 -6.45
CA GLU A 129 -33.03 28.89 -7.24
C GLU A 129 -34.06 28.08 -6.42
N LYS A 130 -34.36 28.59 -5.22
CA LYS A 130 -35.25 27.97 -4.24
C LYS A 130 -36.62 27.64 -4.85
N THR A 131 -36.92 26.35 -4.92
CA THR A 131 -38.18 25.83 -5.48
C THR A 131 -38.87 24.94 -4.45
N ALA A 132 -40.19 25.11 -4.28
CA ALA A 132 -40.96 24.32 -3.32
C ALA A 132 -40.92 22.82 -3.67
N GLY A 133 -40.78 21.95 -2.66
CA GLY A 133 -40.67 20.50 -2.85
C GLY A 133 -39.34 20.00 -3.46
N ALA A 134 -38.40 20.87 -3.81
CA ALA A 134 -37.15 20.48 -4.47
C ALA A 134 -36.02 20.02 -3.52
N SER A 135 -36.21 20.02 -2.19
CA SER A 135 -35.15 19.61 -1.25
C SER A 135 -34.94 18.09 -1.24
N CYS A 136 -33.72 17.63 -0.96
CA CYS A 136 -33.41 16.19 -0.82
C CYS A 136 -34.40 15.50 0.13
N THR A 137 -34.64 16.07 1.32
CA THR A 137 -35.60 15.54 2.31
C THR A 137 -37.01 15.39 1.76
N ALA A 138 -37.51 16.34 0.97
CA ALA A 138 -38.85 16.25 0.38
C ALA A 138 -39.00 15.11 -0.65
N ASN A 139 -37.88 14.67 -1.25
CA ASN A 139 -37.83 13.65 -2.29
C ASN A 139 -37.39 12.27 -1.78
N MET A 140 -36.58 12.23 -0.71
CA MET A 140 -35.82 11.03 -0.31
C MET A 140 -36.11 10.53 1.11
N SER A 141 -36.84 11.27 1.96
CA SER A 141 -37.14 10.85 3.34
C SER A 141 -38.20 9.74 3.47
N LYS A 142 -38.83 9.33 2.36
CA LYS A 142 -39.96 8.36 2.33
C LYS A 142 -39.66 7.14 1.45
N GLY A 143 -38.39 6.78 1.31
CA GLY A 143 -37.93 5.71 0.42
C GLY A 143 -37.69 6.17 -1.02
N LEU A 144 -37.64 5.20 -1.93
CA LEU A 144 -37.36 5.39 -3.36
C LEU A 144 -38.51 6.13 -4.09
N PRO A 145 -38.23 6.92 -5.13
CA PRO A 145 -39.24 7.76 -5.76
C PRO A 145 -39.97 7.03 -6.89
N THR A 146 -41.30 6.93 -6.83
CA THR A 146 -42.11 6.27 -7.87
C THR A 146 -42.29 7.06 -9.16
N LYS A 147 -41.84 8.33 -9.19
CA LYS A 147 -41.96 9.25 -10.34
C LYS A 147 -40.66 10.02 -10.63
N GLY A 148 -39.53 9.52 -10.14
CA GLY A 148 -38.27 10.25 -10.14
C GLY A 148 -38.24 11.42 -9.14
N PHE A 149 -37.15 12.18 -9.13
CA PHE A 149 -37.01 13.37 -8.29
C PHE A 149 -37.75 14.58 -8.88
N HIS A 150 -38.11 15.53 -8.02
CA HIS A 150 -38.56 16.85 -8.43
C HIS A 150 -37.59 17.47 -9.46
N PRO A 151 -38.04 18.03 -10.60
CA PRO A 151 -37.15 18.43 -11.71
C PRO A 151 -35.97 19.33 -11.29
N LYS A 152 -36.20 20.34 -10.44
CA LYS A 152 -35.14 21.23 -9.94
C LYS A 152 -34.12 20.53 -8.99
N LEU A 153 -34.47 19.41 -8.36
CA LEU A 153 -33.51 18.58 -7.63
C LEU A 153 -32.63 17.78 -8.60
N GLN A 154 -33.25 17.17 -9.63
CA GLN A 154 -32.52 16.45 -10.68
C GLN A 154 -31.61 17.39 -11.49
N GLU A 155 -32.02 18.65 -11.66
CA GLU A 155 -31.21 19.74 -12.22
C GLU A 155 -30.04 20.11 -11.28
N ALA A 156 -30.27 20.24 -9.98
CA ALA A 156 -29.21 20.52 -9.00
C ALA A 156 -28.14 19.41 -8.95
N VAL A 157 -28.56 18.14 -9.03
CA VAL A 157 -27.65 16.98 -9.16
C VAL A 157 -26.82 17.06 -10.44
N LYS A 158 -27.44 17.40 -11.58
CA LYS A 158 -26.75 17.58 -12.87
C LYS A 158 -25.77 18.75 -12.86
N ASN A 159 -26.16 19.90 -12.30
CA ASN A 159 -25.31 21.09 -12.18
C ASN A 159 -24.07 20.79 -11.31
N ALA A 160 -24.26 20.15 -10.16
CA ALA A 160 -23.16 19.73 -9.30
C ALA A 160 -22.25 18.67 -9.97
N SER A 161 -22.81 17.77 -10.79
CA SER A 161 -22.03 16.79 -11.55
C SER A 161 -21.26 17.41 -12.72
N ASN A 162 -21.78 18.45 -13.36
CA ASN A 162 -21.05 19.24 -14.35
C ASN A 162 -19.88 19.98 -13.71
N ASP A 163 -20.08 20.56 -12.52
CA ASP A 163 -19.00 21.19 -11.75
C ASP A 163 -17.95 20.16 -11.28
N ALA A 164 -18.36 18.95 -10.88
CA ALA A 164 -17.45 17.85 -10.59
C ALA A 164 -16.65 17.39 -11.83
N GLN A 165 -17.25 17.42 -13.03
CA GLN A 165 -16.52 17.16 -14.29
C GLN A 165 -15.51 18.27 -14.63
N LEU A 166 -15.80 19.55 -14.32
CA LEU A 166 -14.81 20.63 -14.43
C LEU A 166 -13.65 20.43 -13.45
N ALA A 167 -13.90 19.93 -12.24
CA ALA A 167 -12.84 19.58 -11.29
C ALA A 167 -12.00 18.38 -11.78
N LEU A 168 -12.61 17.36 -12.40
CA LEU A 168 -11.89 16.26 -13.07
C LEU A 168 -11.03 16.78 -14.26
N GLN A 169 -11.52 17.77 -15.01
CA GLN A 169 -10.75 18.38 -16.10
C GLN A 169 -9.55 19.15 -15.52
N TRP A 170 -9.73 19.91 -14.44
CA TRP A 170 -8.62 20.56 -13.73
C TRP A 170 -7.59 19.54 -13.20
N ILE A 171 -8.03 18.41 -12.65
CA ILE A 171 -7.13 17.31 -12.23
C ILE A 171 -6.32 16.79 -13.43
N LYS A 172 -6.96 16.58 -14.58
CA LYS A 172 -6.32 16.15 -15.83
C LYS A 172 -5.24 17.15 -16.27
N ASP A 173 -5.58 18.42 -16.33
CA ASP A 173 -4.71 19.50 -16.83
C ASP A 173 -3.53 19.83 -15.88
N ASN A 174 -3.64 19.49 -14.60
CA ASN A 174 -2.60 19.76 -13.59
C ASN A 174 -1.82 18.50 -13.18
N THR A 175 -1.95 17.38 -13.93
CA THR A 175 -1.29 16.10 -13.60
C THR A 175 0.23 16.20 -13.47
N ASP A 176 0.89 17.01 -14.30
CA ASP A 176 2.36 17.12 -14.30
C ASP A 176 2.89 18.01 -13.17
N VAL A 177 2.09 18.98 -12.71
CA VAL A 177 2.42 19.89 -11.60
C VAL A 177 2.35 19.17 -10.26
N TYR A 178 1.25 18.46 -10.01
CA TYR A 178 1.00 17.81 -8.71
C TYR A 178 1.33 16.31 -8.69
N ARG A 179 1.66 15.72 -9.84
CA ARG A 179 1.91 14.29 -10.06
C ARG A 179 0.68 13.43 -9.74
N PHE A 180 -0.45 13.72 -10.36
CA PHE A 180 -1.65 12.87 -10.23
C PHE A 180 -1.54 11.60 -11.09
N ASP A 181 -1.95 10.45 -10.53
CA ASP A 181 -2.24 9.25 -11.32
C ASP A 181 -3.68 9.29 -11.84
N LEU A 182 -3.81 9.74 -13.10
CA LEU A 182 -5.07 9.81 -13.83
C LEU A 182 -5.70 8.45 -14.15
N SER A 183 -5.01 7.35 -13.85
CA SER A 183 -5.54 5.98 -13.96
C SER A 183 -6.03 5.38 -12.64
N SER A 184 -5.93 6.14 -11.54
CA SER A 184 -6.30 5.74 -10.18
C SER A 184 -7.14 6.84 -9.50
N VAL A 185 -8.28 7.16 -10.11
CA VAL A 185 -9.18 8.24 -9.68
C VAL A 185 -10.40 7.68 -8.96
N ALA A 186 -10.65 8.11 -7.73
CA ALA A 186 -11.85 7.84 -6.96
C ALA A 186 -12.66 9.12 -6.71
N ILE A 187 -13.98 8.95 -6.54
CA ILE A 187 -14.90 10.03 -6.19
C ILE A 187 -15.72 9.68 -4.95
N SER A 188 -16.00 10.68 -4.13
CA SER A 188 -16.79 10.55 -2.92
C SER A 188 -17.54 11.84 -2.61
N GLY A 189 -18.50 11.73 -1.72
CA GLY A 189 -19.11 12.86 -1.05
C GLY A 189 -20.01 12.38 0.07
N GLY A 190 -20.72 13.31 0.71
CA GLY A 190 -21.78 12.96 1.66
C GLY A 190 -23.11 13.64 1.35
N SER A 191 -24.24 12.97 1.58
CA SER A 191 -25.58 13.53 1.32
C SER A 191 -25.71 13.99 -0.15
N ALA A 192 -26.09 15.24 -0.42
CA ALA A 192 -26.06 15.85 -1.76
C ALA A 192 -24.72 15.71 -2.51
N GLY A 193 -23.59 15.72 -1.79
CA GLY A 193 -22.28 15.45 -2.39
C GLY A 193 -22.10 13.99 -2.81
N ALA A 194 -22.69 13.05 -2.07
CA ALA A 194 -22.72 11.64 -2.47
C ALA A 194 -23.67 11.41 -3.67
N MET A 195 -24.83 12.07 -3.71
CA MET A 195 -25.70 12.09 -4.89
C MET A 195 -24.94 12.60 -6.14
N THR A 196 -24.14 13.66 -5.95
CA THR A 196 -23.26 14.21 -7.00
C THR A 196 -22.19 13.20 -7.43
N ALA A 197 -21.53 12.54 -6.49
CA ALA A 197 -20.51 11.52 -6.77
C ALA A 197 -21.09 10.33 -7.55
N LEU A 198 -22.23 9.79 -7.10
CA LEU A 198 -22.96 8.69 -7.75
C LEU A 198 -23.40 9.08 -9.18
N TYR A 199 -23.99 10.26 -9.36
CA TYR A 199 -24.41 10.72 -10.70
C TYR A 199 -23.21 10.93 -11.63
N THR A 200 -22.10 11.49 -11.11
CA THR A 200 -20.89 11.71 -11.88
C THR A 200 -20.24 10.39 -12.31
N ALA A 201 -20.20 9.37 -11.45
CA ALA A 201 -19.68 8.05 -11.80
C ALA A 201 -20.60 7.27 -12.76
N TYR A 202 -21.92 7.28 -12.55
CA TYR A 202 -22.82 6.32 -13.20
C TYR A 202 -23.78 6.90 -14.24
N ALA A 203 -24.02 8.22 -14.26
CA ALA A 203 -25.01 8.85 -15.13
C ALA A 203 -24.45 9.97 -16.04
N SER A 204 -23.23 10.47 -15.80
CA SER A 204 -22.62 11.55 -16.59
C SER A 204 -22.10 11.13 -17.97
N GLY A 205 -21.78 9.84 -18.16
CA GLY A 205 -21.02 9.34 -19.30
C GLY A 205 -19.50 9.47 -19.19
N GLN A 206 -18.97 10.02 -18.09
CA GLN A 206 -17.54 10.07 -17.74
C GLN A 206 -16.59 10.56 -18.87
N THR A 207 -16.96 11.64 -19.56
CA THR A 207 -16.26 12.10 -20.78
C THR A 207 -14.84 12.66 -20.56
N ILE A 208 -14.43 12.89 -19.30
CA ILE A 208 -13.24 13.67 -18.93
C ILE A 208 -12.07 12.78 -18.46
N LEU A 209 -12.32 11.99 -17.43
CA LEU A 209 -11.42 11.02 -16.80
C LEU A 209 -12.25 9.81 -16.33
N PRO A 210 -11.70 8.58 -16.40
CA PRO A 210 -12.34 7.42 -15.79
C PRO A 210 -12.24 7.48 -14.27
N ILE A 211 -13.39 7.51 -13.61
CA ILE A 211 -13.54 7.20 -12.19
C ILE A 211 -13.49 5.68 -12.06
N GLN A 212 -12.67 5.18 -11.14
CA GLN A 212 -12.40 3.75 -10.94
C GLN A 212 -13.01 3.20 -9.63
N ALA A 213 -13.25 4.06 -8.63
CA ALA A 213 -13.90 3.71 -7.37
C ALA A 213 -14.82 4.82 -6.86
N VAL A 214 -15.88 4.46 -6.13
CA VAL A 214 -16.86 5.40 -5.55
C VAL A 214 -17.09 5.12 -4.07
N VAL A 215 -17.07 6.17 -3.23
CA VAL A 215 -17.39 6.06 -1.80
C VAL A 215 -18.59 6.94 -1.46
N ASN A 216 -19.73 6.32 -1.21
CA ASN A 216 -21.04 6.95 -0.97
C ASN A 216 -21.32 7.06 0.54
N LEU A 217 -21.27 8.29 1.07
CA LEU A 217 -21.70 8.57 2.45
C LEU A 217 -23.15 9.07 2.44
N TRP A 218 -24.11 8.19 2.77
CA TRP A 218 -25.54 8.47 2.92
C TRP A 218 -26.16 9.31 1.78
N GLY A 219 -25.86 8.93 0.53
CA GLY A 219 -26.47 9.45 -0.69
C GLY A 219 -27.43 8.45 -1.34
N GLY A 220 -27.81 8.76 -2.59
CA GLY A 220 -28.67 7.91 -3.42
C GLY A 220 -28.75 8.43 -4.85
N LEU A 221 -29.19 7.56 -5.77
CA LEU A 221 -29.57 7.94 -7.13
C LEU A 221 -31.09 8.09 -7.24
N GLU A 222 -31.53 8.86 -8.23
CA GLU A 222 -32.95 8.90 -8.65
C GLU A 222 -33.41 7.56 -9.24
N ASN A 223 -32.49 6.86 -9.92
CA ASN A 223 -32.71 5.57 -10.55
C ASN A 223 -31.37 4.81 -10.61
N SER A 224 -31.24 3.70 -9.88
CA SER A 224 -30.01 2.89 -9.87
C SER A 224 -29.69 2.26 -11.22
N ASN A 225 -30.64 2.17 -12.16
CA ASN A 225 -30.39 1.62 -13.50
C ASN A 225 -29.49 2.48 -14.39
N HIS A 226 -29.00 3.62 -13.91
CA HIS A 226 -27.81 4.28 -14.48
C HIS A 226 -26.56 3.41 -14.35
N ILE A 227 -26.40 2.66 -13.25
CA ILE A 227 -25.32 1.71 -13.04
C ILE A 227 -25.48 0.52 -14.03
N LYS A 228 -24.42 0.22 -14.79
CA LYS A 228 -24.34 -0.85 -15.80
C LYS A 228 -23.23 -1.85 -15.45
N SER A 229 -23.18 -3.00 -16.12
CA SER A 229 -22.03 -3.91 -16.02
C SER A 229 -20.74 -3.20 -16.46
N GLY A 230 -19.64 -3.47 -15.75
CA GLY A 230 -18.38 -2.73 -15.88
C GLY A 230 -18.36 -1.36 -15.19
N ALA A 231 -19.39 -0.99 -14.41
CA ALA A 231 -19.37 0.23 -13.62
C ALA A 231 -18.34 0.16 -12.48
N PRO A 232 -17.74 1.30 -12.08
CA PRO A 232 -16.83 1.41 -10.93
C PRO A 232 -17.41 0.83 -9.65
N ALA A 233 -16.58 0.18 -8.83
CA ALA A 233 -17.03 -0.41 -7.57
C ALA A 233 -17.43 0.67 -6.54
N LEU A 234 -18.33 0.32 -5.64
CA LEU A 234 -19.01 1.22 -4.71
C LEU A 234 -18.92 0.73 -3.26
N LEU A 235 -18.39 1.58 -2.38
CA LEU A 235 -18.50 1.43 -0.93
C LEU A 235 -19.59 2.39 -0.42
N THR A 236 -20.69 1.85 0.11
CA THR A 236 -21.79 2.65 0.68
C THR A 236 -21.84 2.57 2.20
N TYR A 237 -21.99 3.72 2.86
CA TYR A 237 -22.25 3.86 4.28
C TYR A 237 -23.57 4.60 4.52
N HIS A 238 -24.50 4.00 5.27
CA HIS A 238 -25.82 4.60 5.56
C HIS A 238 -26.24 4.38 7.02
N GLY A 239 -27.12 5.25 7.54
CA GLY A 239 -27.77 5.07 8.84
C GLY A 239 -29.18 4.50 8.69
N ASP A 240 -29.55 3.50 9.48
CA ASP A 240 -30.89 2.92 9.51
C ASP A 240 -31.99 3.92 9.95
N GLN A 241 -31.64 4.90 10.78
CA GLN A 241 -32.51 5.96 11.30
C GLN A 241 -32.31 7.30 10.55
N ASP A 242 -31.87 7.26 9.30
CA ASP A 242 -31.71 8.47 8.47
C ASP A 242 -33.07 9.03 8.02
N LYS A 243 -33.44 10.18 8.62
CA LYS A 243 -34.70 10.89 8.36
C LYS A 243 -34.63 11.91 7.21
N LEU A 244 -33.48 12.07 6.56
CA LEU A 244 -33.28 13.00 5.45
C LEU A 244 -33.14 12.27 4.11
N ILE A 245 -32.41 11.15 4.08
CA ILE A 245 -32.32 10.23 2.95
C ILE A 245 -32.56 8.82 3.49
N HIS A 246 -33.70 8.21 3.15
CA HIS A 246 -34.12 6.92 3.67
C HIS A 246 -33.12 5.80 3.33
N VAL A 247 -33.07 4.75 4.15
CA VAL A 247 -32.06 3.68 4.01
C VAL A 247 -32.23 2.85 2.72
N ASP A 248 -33.41 2.84 2.10
CA ASP A 248 -33.67 2.11 0.85
C ASP A 248 -32.73 2.50 -0.30
N TYR A 249 -32.22 3.74 -0.33
CA TYR A 249 -31.25 4.16 -1.36
C TYR A 249 -29.93 3.39 -1.26
N ALA A 250 -29.52 2.95 -0.07
CA ALA A 250 -28.37 2.07 0.11
C ALA A 250 -28.67 0.65 -0.39
N TYR A 251 -29.82 0.09 -0.01
CA TYR A 251 -30.22 -1.26 -0.42
C TYR A 251 -30.48 -1.38 -1.94
N ASP A 252 -31.00 -0.33 -2.60
CA ASP A 252 -31.18 -0.30 -4.05
C ASP A 252 -29.82 -0.25 -4.78
N LEU A 253 -28.85 0.53 -4.27
CA LEU A 253 -27.48 0.55 -4.78
C LEU A 253 -26.76 -0.79 -4.57
N GLU A 254 -26.90 -1.40 -3.38
CA GLU A 254 -26.35 -2.72 -3.06
C GLU A 254 -26.91 -3.81 -3.99
N LYS A 255 -28.24 -3.86 -4.14
CA LYS A 255 -28.94 -4.76 -5.06
C LYS A 255 -28.46 -4.55 -6.49
N LYS A 256 -28.32 -3.30 -6.94
CA LYS A 256 -27.85 -2.97 -8.29
C LYS A 256 -26.41 -3.42 -8.53
N MET A 257 -25.53 -3.28 -7.54
CA MET A 257 -24.14 -3.75 -7.65
C MET A 257 -24.04 -5.28 -7.70
N LYS A 258 -24.89 -5.98 -6.95
CA LYS A 258 -25.02 -7.45 -7.05
C LYS A 258 -25.58 -7.89 -8.40
N GLU A 259 -26.58 -7.19 -8.94
CA GLU A 259 -27.17 -7.46 -10.27
C GLU A 259 -26.16 -7.35 -11.43
N ILE A 260 -25.11 -6.52 -11.30
CA ILE A 260 -24.11 -6.33 -12.37
C ILE A 260 -22.83 -7.16 -12.20
N GLY A 261 -22.70 -7.94 -11.13
CA GLY A 261 -21.49 -8.71 -10.80
C GLY A 261 -20.33 -7.87 -10.27
N SER A 262 -20.60 -6.82 -9.48
CA SER A 262 -19.55 -5.99 -8.88
C SER A 262 -19.07 -6.57 -7.53
N ASP A 263 -18.29 -7.65 -7.57
CA ASP A 263 -17.84 -8.40 -6.38
C ASP A 263 -17.02 -7.57 -5.36
N LEU A 264 -16.44 -6.43 -5.78
CA LEU A 264 -15.72 -5.48 -4.92
C LEU A 264 -16.61 -4.37 -4.32
N SER A 265 -17.92 -4.39 -4.55
CA SER A 265 -18.84 -3.38 -3.98
C SER A 265 -19.38 -3.82 -2.62
N GLU A 266 -19.40 -2.90 -1.66
CA GLU A 266 -19.80 -3.12 -0.28
C GLU A 266 -20.89 -2.14 0.17
N THR A 267 -21.71 -2.55 1.14
CA THR A 267 -22.74 -1.69 1.74
C THR A 267 -22.87 -1.96 3.23
N HIS A 268 -22.71 -0.90 4.02
CA HIS A 268 -22.63 -0.91 5.48
C HIS A 268 -23.74 -0.05 6.06
N VAL A 269 -24.81 -0.68 6.54
CA VAL A 269 -25.94 0.00 7.19
C VAL A 269 -25.79 -0.04 8.71
N PHE A 270 -25.48 1.12 9.30
CA PHE A 270 -25.24 1.25 10.73
C PHE A 270 -26.55 1.32 11.52
N GLN A 271 -26.72 0.40 12.46
CA GLN A 271 -27.89 0.32 13.35
C GLN A 271 -27.90 1.46 14.39
N GLY A 272 -29.08 2.03 14.64
CA GLY A 272 -29.28 3.18 15.53
C GLY A 272 -28.58 4.47 15.09
N LYS A 273 -28.27 4.67 13.79
CA LYS A 273 -27.57 5.87 13.29
C LYS A 273 -28.43 6.69 12.32
N GLY A 274 -28.32 8.01 12.42
CA GLY A 274 -28.97 8.96 11.51
C GLY A 274 -28.04 9.51 10.42
N HIS A 275 -28.46 10.62 9.81
CA HIS A 275 -27.73 11.31 8.74
C HIS A 275 -26.39 11.91 9.19
N ALA A 276 -25.46 12.15 8.24
CA ALA A 276 -24.28 13.01 8.41
C ALA A 276 -23.27 12.62 9.52
N ILE A 277 -23.07 11.33 9.76
CA ILE A 277 -22.17 10.78 10.80
C ILE A 277 -20.65 10.89 10.47
N TYR A 278 -20.21 12.02 9.89
CA TYR A 278 -18.82 12.23 9.44
C TYR A 278 -17.75 11.96 10.51
N ASN A 279 -18.00 12.31 11.77
CA ASN A 279 -17.05 12.06 12.86
C ASN A 279 -16.81 10.56 13.07
N TYR A 280 -17.86 9.73 12.97
CA TYR A 280 -17.76 8.28 13.06
C TYR A 280 -17.02 7.67 11.87
N ILE A 281 -17.26 8.18 10.65
CA ILE A 281 -16.51 7.75 9.45
C ILE A 281 -15.01 8.10 9.56
N THR A 282 -14.71 9.31 10.04
CA THR A 282 -13.32 9.81 10.16
C THR A 282 -12.54 9.09 11.26
N ALA A 283 -13.20 8.74 12.36
CA ALA A 283 -12.61 7.93 13.43
C ALA A 283 -12.47 6.46 13.00
N GLU A 284 -13.59 5.78 12.78
CA GLU A 284 -13.66 4.31 12.77
C GLU A 284 -13.53 3.67 11.37
N LYS A 285 -13.86 4.40 10.29
CA LYS A 285 -14.03 3.81 8.94
C LYS A 285 -13.05 4.30 7.88
N THR A 286 -12.09 5.16 8.23
CA THR A 286 -11.13 5.63 7.23
C THR A 286 -10.17 4.53 6.76
N GLU A 287 -9.75 3.62 7.65
CA GLU A 287 -8.89 2.48 7.26
C GLU A 287 -9.62 1.51 6.31
N GLU A 288 -10.92 1.30 6.54
CA GLU A 288 -11.79 0.47 5.71
C GLU A 288 -11.99 1.09 4.31
N ILE A 289 -12.24 2.40 4.25
CA ILE A 289 -12.26 3.18 3.01
C ILE A 289 -10.92 3.08 2.27
N VAL A 290 -9.79 3.20 2.99
CA VAL A 290 -8.44 3.10 2.42
C VAL A 290 -8.16 1.69 1.87
N GLY A 291 -8.58 0.64 2.57
CA GLY A 291 -8.49 -0.75 2.10
C GLY A 291 -9.30 -1.01 0.84
N PHE A 292 -10.57 -0.58 0.81
CA PHE A 292 -11.43 -0.63 -0.38
C PHE A 292 -10.79 0.12 -1.57
N LEU A 293 -10.33 1.36 -1.36
CA LEU A 293 -9.66 2.15 -2.40
C LEU A 293 -8.39 1.46 -2.91
N LYS A 294 -7.54 0.93 -2.03
CA LYS A 294 -6.32 0.19 -2.40
C LYS A 294 -6.62 -1.07 -3.21
N SER A 295 -7.69 -1.79 -2.87
CA SER A 295 -8.14 -2.97 -3.60
C SER A 295 -8.66 -2.62 -5.00
N VAL A 296 -9.65 -1.72 -5.09
CA VAL A 296 -10.32 -1.37 -6.35
C VAL A 296 -9.40 -0.60 -7.30
N LEU A 297 -8.65 0.37 -6.80
CA LEU A 297 -7.66 1.13 -7.59
C LEU A 297 -6.34 0.35 -7.78
N GLN A 298 -6.24 -0.86 -7.20
CA GLN A 298 -5.08 -1.74 -7.28
C GLN A 298 -3.76 -1.11 -6.77
N LEU A 299 -3.82 -0.18 -5.82
CA LEU A 299 -2.65 0.59 -5.36
C LEU A 299 -1.60 -0.27 -4.64
N ASP A 300 -2.04 -1.35 -3.99
CA ASP A 300 -1.14 -2.33 -3.39
C ASP A 300 -0.60 -3.34 -4.42
N ASN A 301 -1.19 -3.42 -5.60
CA ASN A 301 -0.62 -4.08 -6.78
C ASN A 301 0.15 -3.04 -7.60
N VAL A 302 1.42 -2.80 -7.24
CA VAL A 302 2.35 -1.96 -8.02
C VAL A 302 2.16 -2.20 -9.52
N LYS A 303 2.07 -1.14 -10.34
CA LYS A 303 2.02 -1.27 -11.82
C LYS A 303 3.40 -1.67 -12.33
N VAL A 304 3.72 -2.94 -12.13
CA VAL A 304 5.02 -3.56 -12.39
C VAL A 304 5.39 -3.35 -13.86
N GLN A 305 6.33 -2.43 -14.11
CA GLN A 305 6.72 -2.08 -15.47
C GLN A 305 7.62 -3.18 -16.03
N ARG A 306 7.11 -3.93 -17.02
CA ARG A 306 7.91 -4.83 -17.86
C ARG A 306 8.93 -4.01 -18.65
N ILE A 307 10.21 -4.27 -18.41
CA ILE A 307 11.35 -3.58 -19.06
C ILE A 307 12.12 -4.50 -20.00
N GLY A 308 11.90 -5.82 -19.92
CA GLY A 308 12.63 -6.77 -20.74
C GLY A 308 12.28 -8.24 -20.51
N THR A 309 13.16 -9.11 -20.98
CA THR A 309 13.19 -10.55 -20.69
C THR A 309 14.61 -11.07 -20.46
N VAL A 310 14.72 -12.16 -19.70
CA VAL A 310 15.91 -13.02 -19.64
C VAL A 310 15.48 -14.47 -19.88
N GLN A 311 16.11 -15.16 -20.83
CA GLN A 311 15.76 -16.52 -21.26
C GLN A 311 14.26 -16.70 -21.63
N GLY A 312 13.59 -15.62 -22.03
CA GLY A 312 12.15 -15.59 -22.34
C GLY A 312 11.22 -15.45 -21.13
N LEU A 313 11.75 -15.41 -19.90
CA LEU A 313 11.00 -14.96 -18.72
C LEU A 313 11.02 -13.44 -18.64
N ASP A 314 9.89 -12.84 -18.24
CA ASP A 314 9.77 -11.41 -18.07
C ASP A 314 10.68 -10.86 -16.95
N VAL A 315 11.21 -9.66 -17.20
CA VAL A 315 11.99 -8.85 -16.27
C VAL A 315 11.33 -7.50 -16.10
N THR A 316 11.23 -7.07 -14.85
CA THR A 316 10.47 -5.91 -14.42
C THR A 316 11.35 -4.91 -13.65
N GLU A 317 10.95 -3.63 -13.65
CA GLU A 317 11.70 -2.58 -12.94
C GLU A 317 11.78 -2.88 -11.44
N ASP A 318 10.72 -3.41 -10.82
CA ASP A 318 10.70 -3.74 -9.38
C ASP A 318 11.72 -4.82 -9.00
N GLU A 319 11.91 -5.84 -9.85
CA GLU A 319 12.94 -6.87 -9.65
C GLU A 319 14.35 -6.30 -9.75
N ILE A 320 14.60 -5.40 -10.70
CA ILE A 320 15.87 -4.66 -10.76
C ILE A 320 16.03 -3.79 -9.53
N GLN A 321 15.01 -3.05 -9.12
CA GLN A 321 15.06 -2.21 -7.91
C GLN A 321 15.33 -3.05 -6.65
N ARG A 322 14.81 -4.27 -6.55
CA ARG A 322 15.11 -5.21 -5.46
C ARG A 322 16.60 -5.56 -5.42
N GLU A 323 17.17 -6.04 -6.52
CA GLU A 323 18.60 -6.36 -6.57
C GLU A 323 19.48 -5.10 -6.44
N MET A 324 19.05 -3.94 -6.94
CA MET A 324 19.71 -2.66 -6.70
C MET A 324 19.72 -2.27 -5.22
N ARG A 325 18.67 -2.56 -4.44
CA ARG A 325 18.67 -2.39 -2.97
C ARG A 325 19.72 -3.31 -2.32
N LYS A 326 19.78 -4.58 -2.74
CA LYS A 326 20.73 -5.61 -2.26
C LYS A 326 22.20 -5.19 -2.44
N TYR A 327 22.57 -4.69 -3.63
CA TYR A 327 23.96 -4.32 -3.94
C TYR A 327 24.34 -2.87 -3.61
N ARG A 328 23.39 -2.03 -3.16
CA ARG A 328 23.60 -0.61 -2.87
C ARG A 328 24.78 -0.34 -1.95
N ALA A 329 24.91 -1.12 -0.87
CA ALA A 329 25.97 -0.97 0.12
C ALA A 329 27.35 -1.47 -0.36
N GLU A 330 27.41 -2.31 -1.40
CA GLU A 330 28.66 -2.71 -2.03
C GLU A 330 29.15 -1.62 -3.00
N VAL A 331 28.28 -1.17 -3.90
CA VAL A 331 28.63 -0.12 -4.89
C VAL A 331 28.94 1.20 -4.20
N PHE A 332 28.24 1.55 -3.11
CA PHE A 332 28.59 2.72 -2.30
C PHE A 332 30.04 2.65 -1.78
N ARG A 333 30.45 1.50 -1.22
CA ARG A 333 31.82 1.30 -0.71
C ARG A 333 32.86 1.36 -1.83
N LEU A 334 32.60 0.74 -2.99
CA LEU A 334 33.47 0.79 -4.17
C LEU A 334 33.73 2.24 -4.63
N VAL A 335 32.66 3.03 -4.78
CA VAL A 335 32.74 4.43 -5.24
C VAL A 335 33.46 5.31 -4.23
N VAL A 336 33.18 5.14 -2.93
CA VAL A 336 33.86 5.90 -1.85
C VAL A 336 35.33 5.51 -1.71
N GLN A 337 35.69 4.23 -1.87
CA GLN A 337 37.08 3.77 -1.84
C GLN A 337 37.91 4.32 -3.01
N LYS A 338 37.30 4.44 -4.20
CA LYS A 338 37.96 5.00 -5.40
C LYS A 338 38.11 6.53 -5.36
N ASN A 339 37.13 7.25 -4.84
CA ASN A 339 37.01 8.71 -5.04
C ASN A 339 36.96 9.57 -3.77
N GLY A 340 36.79 8.95 -2.59
CA GLY A 340 36.28 9.62 -1.40
C GLY A 340 34.78 9.93 -1.47
N LEU A 341 34.16 10.22 -0.32
CA LEU A 341 32.76 10.64 -0.25
C LEU A 341 32.64 12.14 -0.56
N LYS A 342 32.26 12.48 -1.80
CA LYS A 342 32.09 13.87 -2.25
C LYS A 342 30.63 14.32 -2.24
N ASN A 343 29.73 13.46 -2.70
CA ASN A 343 28.30 13.72 -2.80
C ASN A 343 27.49 12.82 -1.85
N SER A 344 26.25 13.19 -1.56
CA SER A 344 25.29 12.39 -0.77
C SER A 344 23.94 12.27 -1.50
N GLY A 345 22.96 11.59 -0.90
CA GLY A 345 21.58 11.54 -1.41
C GLY A 345 21.47 11.02 -2.84
N SER A 346 20.67 11.71 -3.67
CA SER A 346 20.50 11.43 -5.11
C SER A 346 21.73 11.80 -5.94
N ALA A 347 22.37 12.93 -5.63
CA ALA A 347 23.58 13.44 -6.30
C ALA A 347 24.73 12.42 -6.26
N PHE A 348 24.86 11.64 -5.17
CA PHE A 348 25.83 10.55 -5.10
C PHE A 348 25.66 9.55 -6.25
N TRP A 349 24.43 9.11 -6.53
CA TRP A 349 24.18 8.08 -7.54
C TRP A 349 24.24 8.61 -8.97
N GLN A 350 23.78 9.86 -9.18
CA GLN A 350 23.68 10.46 -10.51
C GLN A 350 24.96 11.12 -11.04
N GLU A 351 25.88 11.50 -10.14
CA GLU A 351 27.07 12.29 -10.49
C GLU A 351 28.40 11.60 -10.15
N SER A 352 28.46 10.79 -9.08
CA SER A 352 29.71 10.08 -8.74
C SER A 352 30.01 9.02 -9.78
N GLN A 353 31.26 8.97 -10.25
CA GLN A 353 31.70 8.03 -11.29
C GLN A 353 32.91 7.23 -10.82
N VAL A 354 33.00 5.96 -11.22
CA VAL A 354 34.22 5.15 -11.13
C VAL A 354 34.65 4.82 -12.55
N ASP A 355 35.89 5.16 -12.89
CA ASP A 355 36.51 4.88 -14.19
C ASP A 355 35.63 5.34 -15.40
N GLY A 356 34.92 6.47 -15.22
CA GLY A 356 34.03 7.10 -16.20
C GLY A 356 32.55 6.67 -16.14
N VAL A 357 32.20 5.62 -15.40
CA VAL A 357 30.83 5.08 -15.31
C VAL A 357 30.15 5.56 -14.02
N LYS A 358 28.90 6.03 -14.11
CA LYS A 358 28.16 6.53 -12.93
C LYS A 358 27.85 5.43 -11.91
N ALA A 359 27.80 5.80 -10.64
CA ALA A 359 27.44 4.91 -9.53
C ALA A 359 26.05 4.25 -9.70
N ILE A 360 25.06 4.95 -10.27
CA ILE A 360 23.74 4.38 -10.59
C ILE A 360 23.82 3.30 -11.68
N ASP A 361 24.64 3.50 -12.70
CA ASP A 361 24.75 2.58 -13.84
C ASP A 361 25.59 1.34 -13.47
N ILE A 362 26.64 1.51 -12.64
CA ILE A 362 27.35 0.39 -12.00
C ILE A 362 26.38 -0.44 -11.14
N LEU A 363 25.51 0.20 -10.36
CA LEU A 363 24.53 -0.49 -9.53
C LEU A 363 23.47 -1.23 -10.37
N ARG A 364 22.96 -0.60 -11.43
CA ARG A 364 22.03 -1.23 -12.38
C ARG A 364 22.66 -2.42 -13.11
N ALA A 365 23.88 -2.27 -13.62
CA ALA A 365 24.59 -3.37 -14.31
C ALA A 365 24.83 -4.57 -13.39
N LYS A 366 25.21 -4.33 -12.12
CA LYS A 366 25.38 -5.39 -11.13
C LYS A 366 24.05 -6.06 -10.74
N ALA A 367 22.97 -5.28 -10.60
CA ALA A 367 21.63 -5.79 -10.36
C ALA A 367 21.12 -6.65 -11.54
N ILE A 368 21.30 -6.20 -12.78
CA ILE A 368 20.97 -6.98 -13.99
C ILE A 368 21.76 -8.30 -14.04
N SER A 369 23.05 -8.29 -13.72
CA SER A 369 23.87 -9.51 -13.69
C SER A 369 23.37 -10.53 -12.64
N ALA A 370 22.99 -10.05 -11.46
CA ALA A 370 22.40 -10.90 -10.41
C ALA A 370 21.02 -11.43 -10.83
N LEU A 371 20.14 -10.55 -11.32
CA LEU A 371 18.80 -10.91 -11.78
C LEU A 371 18.84 -11.86 -12.98
N THR A 372 19.84 -11.77 -13.86
CA THR A 372 20.05 -12.73 -14.97
C THR A 372 20.30 -14.14 -14.42
N THR A 373 21.11 -14.26 -13.35
CA THR A 373 21.37 -15.53 -12.67
C THR A 373 20.09 -16.07 -12.03
N ILE A 374 19.34 -15.21 -11.34
CA ILE A 374 18.03 -15.54 -10.75
C ILE A 374 17.05 -16.03 -11.83
N LYS A 375 16.92 -15.34 -12.96
CA LYS A 375 16.01 -15.71 -14.06
C LYS A 375 16.38 -17.03 -14.72
N VAL A 376 17.67 -17.36 -14.82
CA VAL A 376 18.14 -18.69 -15.25
C VAL A 376 17.69 -19.78 -14.26
N GLN A 377 17.78 -19.52 -12.96
CA GLN A 377 17.34 -20.45 -11.93
C GLN A 377 15.80 -20.56 -11.85
N GLU A 378 15.06 -19.45 -11.96
CA GLU A 378 13.59 -19.43 -12.09
C GLU A 378 13.13 -20.26 -13.29
N LYS A 379 13.79 -20.15 -14.45
CA LYS A 379 13.47 -20.96 -15.62
C LYS A 379 13.62 -22.46 -15.34
N MET A 380 14.72 -22.88 -14.69
CA MET A 380 14.92 -24.28 -14.29
C MET A 380 13.84 -24.76 -13.29
N LEU A 381 13.36 -23.88 -12.39
CA LEU A 381 12.27 -24.19 -11.46
C LEU A 381 10.91 -24.32 -12.16
N VAL A 382 10.55 -23.36 -13.02
CA VAL A 382 9.28 -23.30 -13.76
C VAL A 382 9.14 -24.53 -14.67
N GLU A 383 10.20 -24.90 -15.40
CA GLU A 383 10.25 -26.13 -16.21
C GLU A 383 9.99 -27.43 -15.44
N ARG A 384 10.11 -27.39 -14.11
CA ARG A 384 9.94 -28.53 -13.19
C ARG A 384 8.73 -28.40 -12.26
N ASN A 385 7.93 -27.35 -12.43
CA ASN A 385 6.82 -26.96 -11.55
C ASN A 385 7.25 -26.77 -10.07
N LEU A 386 8.47 -26.26 -9.85
CA LEU A 386 9.04 -25.97 -8.53
C LEU A 386 8.97 -24.48 -8.14
N TRP A 387 8.47 -23.61 -9.03
CA TRP A 387 8.18 -22.21 -8.72
C TRP A 387 6.66 -22.00 -8.70
N PRO A 388 6.07 -21.48 -7.62
CA PRO A 388 4.61 -21.31 -7.51
C PRO A 388 4.10 -19.99 -8.10
N TYR A 389 4.97 -19.19 -8.73
CA TYR A 389 4.64 -17.86 -9.26
C TYR A 389 4.87 -17.80 -10.76
N THR A 390 3.84 -17.37 -11.49
CA THR A 390 3.86 -17.13 -12.94
C THR A 390 4.41 -15.74 -13.30
N SER A 391 4.39 -14.80 -12.35
CA SER A 391 4.78 -13.40 -12.56
C SER A 391 5.22 -12.71 -11.26
N TYR A 392 5.96 -11.60 -11.36
CA TYR A 392 6.36 -10.84 -10.18
C TYR A 392 5.19 -10.22 -9.38
N PRO A 393 4.13 -9.67 -10.01
CA PRO A 393 2.92 -9.26 -9.31
C PRO A 393 2.30 -10.35 -8.43
N GLU A 394 2.36 -11.62 -8.85
CA GLU A 394 1.81 -12.76 -8.11
C GLU A 394 2.64 -13.09 -6.86
N PHE A 395 3.98 -13.05 -6.97
CA PHE A 395 4.89 -13.13 -5.82
C PHE A 395 4.62 -12.00 -4.81
N LEU A 396 4.46 -10.77 -5.27
CA LEU A 396 4.14 -9.62 -4.41
C LEU A 396 2.75 -9.75 -3.77
N ALA A 397 1.76 -10.31 -4.48
CA ALA A 397 0.44 -10.60 -3.92
C ALA A 397 0.51 -11.68 -2.82
N ASP A 398 1.39 -12.68 -3.00
CA ASP A 398 1.63 -13.70 -1.98
C ASP A 398 2.31 -13.16 -0.73
N LEU A 399 3.27 -12.23 -0.90
CA LEU A 399 3.86 -11.46 0.21
C LEU A 399 2.79 -10.68 0.99
N ARG A 400 1.87 -9.98 0.30
CA ARG A 400 0.78 -9.24 0.94
C ARG A 400 -0.12 -10.16 1.78
N ARG A 401 -0.62 -11.25 1.20
CA ARG A 401 -1.44 -12.26 1.91
C ARG A 401 -0.68 -12.88 3.09
N ASN A 402 0.62 -13.14 2.94
CA ASN A 402 1.44 -13.73 3.99
C ASN A 402 1.62 -12.76 5.18
N ASN A 403 1.93 -11.49 4.93
CA ASN A 403 2.04 -10.48 5.98
C ASN A 403 0.68 -10.18 6.64
N GLU A 404 -0.42 -10.19 5.88
CA GLU A 404 -1.78 -10.05 6.43
C GLU A 404 -2.15 -11.20 7.37
N SER A 405 -2.01 -12.44 6.92
CA SER A 405 -2.23 -13.63 7.76
C SER A 405 -1.35 -13.61 9.03
N ARG A 406 -0.11 -13.13 8.92
CA ARG A 406 0.84 -13.04 10.03
C ARG A 406 0.48 -11.93 11.03
N ARG A 407 0.01 -10.76 10.57
CA ARG A 407 -0.58 -9.72 11.46
C ARG A 407 -1.76 -10.28 12.26
N ASN A 408 -2.67 -10.98 11.59
CA ASN A 408 -3.86 -11.56 12.23
C ASN A 408 -3.49 -12.67 13.25
N THR A 409 -2.44 -13.45 12.95
CA THR A 409 -1.90 -14.46 13.89
C THR A 409 -1.39 -13.83 15.19
N VAL A 410 -0.82 -12.62 15.12
CA VAL A 410 -0.34 -11.87 16.30
C VAL A 410 -1.50 -11.28 17.11
N THR A 411 -2.57 -10.78 16.47
CA THR A 411 -3.76 -10.31 17.21
C THR A 411 -4.48 -11.44 17.94
N ASP A 412 -4.41 -12.66 17.41
CA ASP A 412 -4.99 -13.87 18.03
C ASP A 412 -4.08 -14.51 19.10
N ASN A 413 -2.98 -13.83 19.49
CA ASN A 413 -2.04 -14.27 20.53
C ASN A 413 -1.36 -15.63 20.25
N GLN A 414 -1.30 -16.08 18.99
CA GLN A 414 -0.73 -17.38 18.63
C GLN A 414 0.80 -17.33 18.48
N VAL A 415 1.46 -18.45 18.77
CA VAL A 415 2.93 -18.55 18.70
C VAL A 415 3.39 -18.53 17.24
N MET A 416 4.17 -17.50 16.90
CA MET A 416 4.58 -17.20 15.54
C MET A 416 6.11 -17.30 15.39
N TYR A 417 6.58 -17.91 14.30
CA TYR A 417 8.01 -17.99 13.95
C TYR A 417 8.39 -16.97 12.86
N GLY A 418 9.56 -16.34 13.03
CA GLY A 418 10.07 -15.29 12.15
C GLY A 418 9.63 -13.87 12.56
N PRO A 419 9.95 -12.83 11.76
CA PRO A 419 9.50 -11.45 12.01
C PRO A 419 8.00 -11.32 11.79
N VAL A 420 7.31 -10.33 12.38
CA VAL A 420 5.84 -10.14 12.21
C VAL A 420 5.45 -9.94 10.75
N GLU A 421 6.26 -9.19 10.00
CA GLU A 421 6.14 -9.01 8.56
C GLU A 421 7.48 -9.35 7.90
N PHE A 422 7.44 -9.87 6.68
CA PHE A 422 8.61 -9.93 5.81
C PHE A 422 8.67 -8.69 4.92
N ASP A 423 9.88 -8.19 4.65
CA ASP A 423 10.12 -7.36 3.49
C ASP A 423 10.23 -8.21 2.20
N GLU A 424 10.21 -7.52 1.06
CA GLU A 424 10.25 -8.12 -0.28
C GLU A 424 11.51 -8.98 -0.54
N GLN A 425 12.68 -8.56 -0.05
CA GLN A 425 13.93 -9.31 -0.25
C GLN A 425 13.95 -10.55 0.64
N THR A 426 13.61 -10.42 1.92
CA THR A 426 13.60 -11.56 2.85
C THR A 426 12.57 -12.61 2.45
N PHE A 427 11.38 -12.21 1.99
CA PHE A 427 10.38 -13.17 1.49
C PHE A 427 10.81 -13.83 0.18
N PHE A 428 11.43 -13.08 -0.74
CA PHE A 428 11.98 -13.66 -1.97
C PHE A 428 13.07 -14.69 -1.65
N ASP A 429 14.09 -14.32 -0.87
CA ASP A 429 15.18 -15.23 -0.51
C ASP A 429 14.66 -16.46 0.26
N TYR A 430 13.65 -16.31 1.13
CA TYR A 430 13.00 -17.46 1.79
C TYR A 430 12.30 -18.40 0.79
N ARG A 431 11.42 -17.88 -0.07
CA ARG A 431 10.68 -18.69 -1.07
C ARG A 431 11.65 -19.34 -2.07
N PHE A 432 12.58 -18.56 -2.58
CA PHE A 432 13.50 -18.96 -3.65
C PHE A 432 14.49 -20.03 -3.16
N ASN A 433 15.18 -19.83 -2.03
CA ASN A 433 16.15 -20.82 -1.53
C ASN A 433 15.49 -22.18 -1.22
N ASN A 434 14.26 -22.21 -0.70
CA ASN A 434 13.50 -23.45 -0.50
C ASN A 434 13.18 -24.16 -1.83
N ALA A 435 12.87 -23.39 -2.89
CA ALA A 435 12.68 -23.94 -4.24
C ALA A 435 14.01 -24.45 -4.84
N LEU A 436 15.13 -23.75 -4.63
CA LEU A 436 16.45 -24.18 -5.11
C LEU A 436 16.94 -25.48 -4.45
N ILE A 437 16.58 -25.76 -3.19
CA ILE A 437 16.86 -27.05 -2.55
C ILE A 437 16.13 -28.19 -3.29
N GLN A 438 14.84 -28.01 -3.57
CA GLN A 438 14.06 -28.99 -4.34
C GLN A 438 14.59 -29.17 -5.76
N LEU A 439 15.05 -28.09 -6.40
CA LEU A 439 15.67 -28.13 -7.73
C LEU A 439 16.93 -28.99 -7.76
N LYS A 440 17.84 -28.84 -6.78
CA LYS A 440 19.07 -29.63 -6.69
C LYS A 440 18.77 -31.13 -6.55
N HIS A 441 17.82 -31.51 -5.69
CA HIS A 441 17.37 -32.90 -5.59
C HIS A 441 16.76 -33.42 -6.90
N ARG A 442 15.96 -32.59 -7.60
CA ARG A 442 15.34 -32.97 -8.88
C ARG A 442 16.36 -33.11 -10.01
N LEU A 443 17.33 -32.21 -10.13
CA LEU A 443 18.41 -32.30 -11.13
C LEU A 443 19.27 -33.56 -10.98
N VAL A 444 19.48 -34.04 -9.74
CA VAL A 444 20.15 -35.32 -9.48
C VAL A 444 19.24 -36.50 -9.86
N ALA A 445 17.94 -36.45 -9.53
CA ALA A 445 16.98 -37.49 -9.87
C ALA A 445 16.71 -37.62 -11.38
N GLU A 446 16.83 -36.52 -12.13
CA GLU A 446 16.75 -36.46 -13.60
C GLU A 446 18.05 -36.89 -14.29
N GLY A 447 19.14 -37.11 -13.56
CA GLY A 447 20.46 -37.41 -14.14
C GLY A 447 21.16 -36.21 -14.77
N VAL A 448 20.65 -34.99 -14.60
CA VAL A 448 21.29 -33.74 -15.07
C VAL A 448 22.53 -33.42 -14.24
N ILE A 449 22.50 -33.73 -12.93
CA ILE A 449 23.68 -33.80 -12.07
C ILE A 449 23.99 -35.28 -11.80
N VAL A 450 24.93 -35.83 -12.57
CA VAL A 450 25.48 -37.18 -12.36
C VAL A 450 26.48 -37.14 -11.19
N ILE A 451 26.49 -38.19 -10.38
CA ILE A 451 27.40 -38.35 -9.23
C ILE A 451 27.99 -39.77 -9.29
N THR A 452 29.29 -39.89 -9.48
CA THR A 452 30.04 -41.16 -9.42
C THR A 452 30.75 -41.35 -8.08
N GLU A 453 31.29 -42.54 -7.81
CA GLU A 453 32.11 -42.77 -6.61
C GLU A 453 33.40 -41.91 -6.65
N GLY A 454 34.05 -41.83 -7.81
CA GLY A 454 35.24 -40.99 -8.02
C GLY A 454 34.97 -39.50 -7.84
N ASP A 455 33.76 -39.01 -8.12
CA ASP A 455 33.37 -37.62 -7.81
C ASP A 455 33.35 -37.36 -6.29
N LEU A 456 32.83 -38.32 -5.52
CA LEU A 456 32.76 -38.24 -4.06
C LEU A 456 34.16 -38.36 -3.44
N GLU A 457 35.02 -39.26 -3.94
CA GLU A 457 36.42 -39.34 -3.52
C GLU A 457 37.17 -38.03 -3.77
N ASN A 458 37.06 -37.47 -4.98
CA ASN A 458 37.71 -36.20 -5.33
C ASN A 458 37.16 -35.01 -4.53
N LYS A 459 35.85 -34.96 -4.27
CA LYS A 459 35.25 -33.92 -3.42
C LYS A 459 35.67 -34.08 -1.96
N PHE A 460 35.71 -35.30 -1.43
CA PHE A 460 36.16 -35.56 -0.07
C PHE A 460 37.61 -35.13 0.13
N LYS A 461 38.51 -35.49 -0.79
CA LYS A 461 39.92 -35.08 -0.75
C LYS A 461 40.09 -33.55 -0.66
N LYS A 462 39.33 -32.78 -1.45
CA LYS A 462 39.31 -31.31 -1.36
C LYS A 462 38.77 -30.77 -0.02
N LEU A 463 37.83 -31.48 0.59
CA LEU A 463 37.31 -31.12 1.91
C LEU A 463 38.30 -31.48 3.03
N GLN A 464 39.16 -32.48 2.84
CA GLN A 464 40.27 -32.78 3.76
C GLN A 464 41.37 -31.71 3.76
N GLU A 465 41.51 -30.91 2.68
CA GLU A 465 42.40 -29.74 2.64
C GLU A 465 41.91 -28.58 3.53
N THR A 466 40.68 -28.66 4.08
CA THR A 466 40.03 -27.53 4.80
C THR A 466 39.27 -27.94 6.07
N VAL A 467 38.11 -28.58 5.93
CA VAL A 467 37.13 -28.80 7.02
C VAL A 467 37.24 -30.19 7.64
N TYR A 468 37.76 -31.17 6.89
CA TYR A 468 37.94 -32.57 7.32
C TYR A 468 39.43 -32.98 7.35
N ASN A 469 40.29 -32.09 7.84
CA ASN A 469 41.76 -32.21 7.84
C ASN A 469 42.35 -33.12 8.94
N ASP A 470 41.52 -33.93 9.59
CA ASP A 470 41.88 -34.86 10.67
C ASP A 470 41.56 -36.29 10.20
N GLU A 471 42.49 -37.23 10.44
CA GLU A 471 42.41 -38.62 9.97
C GLU A 471 41.16 -39.37 10.48
N LYS A 472 40.52 -38.89 11.56
CA LYS A 472 39.24 -39.44 12.05
C LYS A 472 38.06 -39.23 11.10
N TYR A 473 38.17 -38.37 10.09
CA TYR A 473 37.13 -38.16 9.10
C TYR A 473 37.30 -39.14 7.94
N THR A 474 36.28 -39.97 7.68
CA THR A 474 36.27 -40.89 6.53
C THR A 474 35.17 -40.56 5.53
N LEU A 475 35.40 -40.82 4.24
CA LEU A 475 34.37 -40.69 3.20
C LEU A 475 33.12 -41.48 3.56
N LYS A 476 33.28 -42.71 4.08
CA LYS A 476 32.17 -43.59 4.45
C LYS A 476 31.20 -42.92 5.44
N GLU A 477 31.72 -42.33 6.50
CA GLU A 477 30.91 -41.68 7.55
C GLU A 477 30.34 -40.32 7.10
N PHE A 478 31.03 -39.62 6.20
CA PHE A 478 30.65 -38.29 5.72
C PHE A 478 30.03 -38.30 4.30
N THR A 479 29.67 -39.47 3.78
CA THR A 479 29.15 -39.68 2.41
C THR A 479 28.05 -38.69 2.04
N ARG A 480 27.12 -38.41 2.96
CA ARG A 480 26.03 -37.44 2.74
C ARG A 480 26.58 -36.01 2.59
N GLN A 481 27.39 -35.54 3.54
CA GLN A 481 27.98 -34.20 3.54
C GLN A 481 28.86 -33.97 2.30
N VAL A 482 29.62 -34.99 1.88
CA VAL A 482 30.43 -34.95 0.64
C VAL A 482 29.53 -34.87 -0.59
N ARG A 483 28.46 -35.68 -0.65
CA ARG A 483 27.47 -35.67 -1.74
C ARG A 483 26.75 -34.34 -1.84
N ASP A 484 26.26 -33.80 -0.73
CA ASP A 484 25.56 -32.50 -0.68
C ASP A 484 26.51 -31.38 -1.15
N ALA A 485 27.76 -31.36 -0.67
CA ALA A 485 28.76 -30.40 -1.09
C ALA A 485 29.21 -30.57 -2.56
N TYR A 486 29.13 -31.78 -3.14
CA TYR A 486 29.36 -32.00 -4.57
C TYR A 486 28.19 -31.48 -5.41
N ILE A 487 26.94 -31.70 -4.95
CA ILE A 487 25.73 -31.21 -5.60
C ILE A 487 25.74 -29.67 -5.65
N GLU A 488 26.21 -28.99 -4.59
CA GLU A 488 26.37 -27.54 -4.59
C GLU A 488 27.39 -27.05 -5.66
N ASP A 489 28.58 -27.66 -5.74
CA ASP A 489 29.60 -27.33 -6.76
C ASP A 489 29.05 -27.55 -8.19
N ALA A 490 28.44 -28.71 -8.44
CA ALA A 490 27.91 -29.09 -9.74
C ALA A 490 26.74 -28.20 -10.16
N TYR A 491 25.85 -27.86 -9.22
CA TYR A 491 24.75 -26.93 -9.43
C TYR A 491 25.27 -25.51 -9.74
N ALA A 492 26.25 -25.01 -8.99
CA ALA A 492 26.85 -23.70 -9.23
C ALA A 492 27.52 -23.63 -10.62
N ALA A 493 28.22 -24.69 -11.03
CA ALA A 493 28.80 -24.80 -12.38
C ALA A 493 27.72 -24.79 -13.48
N LEU A 494 26.64 -25.57 -13.30
CA LEU A 494 25.51 -25.62 -14.24
C LEU A 494 24.82 -24.26 -14.40
N VAL A 495 24.56 -23.56 -13.29
CA VAL A 495 23.97 -22.20 -13.31
C VAL A 495 24.92 -21.20 -13.97
N ALA A 496 26.23 -21.26 -13.68
CA ALA A 496 27.23 -20.37 -14.29
C ALA A 496 27.33 -20.56 -15.82
N ILE A 497 27.21 -21.78 -16.33
CA ILE A 497 27.16 -22.08 -17.77
C ILE A 497 25.89 -21.48 -18.40
N ASN A 498 24.72 -21.74 -17.80
CA ASN A 498 23.43 -21.26 -18.33
C ASN A 498 23.28 -19.73 -18.23
N THR A 499 23.92 -19.08 -17.25
CA THR A 499 23.98 -17.62 -17.12
C THR A 499 24.87 -16.99 -18.19
N LYS A 500 26.02 -17.60 -18.52
CA LYS A 500 26.87 -17.16 -19.65
C LYS A 500 26.20 -17.33 -21.01
N ALA A 501 25.29 -18.30 -21.14
CA ALA A 501 24.50 -18.55 -22.34
C ALA A 501 23.14 -17.81 -22.35
N ALA A 502 22.87 -16.92 -21.38
CA ALA A 502 21.57 -16.28 -21.25
C ALA A 502 21.31 -15.25 -22.35
N LYS A 503 20.16 -15.37 -23.02
CA LYS A 503 19.61 -14.29 -23.85
C LYS A 503 19.02 -13.23 -22.92
N ILE A 504 19.49 -12.00 -23.05
CA ILE A 504 19.06 -10.83 -22.27
C ILE A 504 18.54 -9.79 -23.27
N ASP A 505 17.33 -9.29 -23.04
CA ASP A 505 16.70 -8.19 -23.79
C ASP A 505 16.05 -7.26 -22.77
N ILE A 506 16.80 -6.29 -22.23
CA ILE A 506 16.36 -5.33 -21.20
C ILE A 506 16.68 -3.92 -21.71
N LYS A 507 15.72 -3.00 -21.53
CA LYS A 507 15.77 -1.61 -22.00
C LYS A 507 16.34 -0.64 -20.98
#